data_AF-A0A132A8A3-F1
#
_entry.id   AF-A0A132A8A3-F1
#
_cell.length_a   1.000
_cell.length_b   1.000
_cell.length_c   1.000
_cell.angle_alpha   90.00
_cell.angle_beta   90.00
_cell.angle_gamma   90.00
#
_symmetry.space_group_name_H-M   'P 1'
#
loop_
_entity.id
_entity.type
_entity.pdbx_description
1 polymer ?
#
loop_
_entity_poly.entity_id
_entity_poly.type
_entity_poly.pdbx_seq_one_letter_code
_entity_poly.pdbx_strand_id
1 'polypeptide(L)'
;MNKTIEALKIDEIYDTDKDMIKFLLNYIATNIDSTKAINISKTEFDDSMTLKEVRSKIFARYLKKILSDYKLKESEINKLIESTSITKALTNLIIFQTKINFSDDFIQRNIDFLATCDTDNLLKHVENVHLQKNDELKTVFFSRKNLINIDANSLEHRIDLLLKKYRSNYKQLIQAIYILKLSEKKLERNFIKFEKIPELQSFQSDDNFLRIIYNIDLVSKNLRLLRQKEVQIEFVGITKLLRSHEKFRRMFRNNSYMIEFKSLLKKLNRTLADLEKVEKL
;
A
#
# COMPACT_ATOMS: atom_id res chain seq x y z
N MET A 1 -1.91 -6.35 -54.06
CA MET A 1 -1.83 -4.91 -54.38
C MET A 1 -1.43 -4.15 -53.14
N ASN A 2 -0.24 -3.55 -53.16
CA ASN A 2 0.33 -2.74 -52.08
C ASN A 2 -0.55 -1.52 -51.85
N LYS A 3 -1.17 -1.43 -50.66
CA LYS A 3 -1.80 -0.20 -50.19
C LYS A 3 -0.70 0.65 -49.53
N THR A 4 -0.17 1.58 -50.31
CA THR A 4 0.79 2.60 -49.88
C THR A 4 0.21 3.52 -48.78
N ILE A 5 1.11 4.23 -48.10
CA ILE A 5 0.90 5.26 -47.06
C ILE A 5 -0.22 6.27 -47.37
N GLU A 6 -0.65 6.41 -48.63
CA GLU A 6 -1.83 7.19 -49.03
C GLU A 6 -3.16 6.68 -48.46
N ALA A 7 -3.26 5.42 -48.04
CA ALA A 7 -4.42 4.90 -47.32
C ALA A 7 -4.59 5.48 -45.89
N LEU A 8 -3.66 6.33 -45.44
CA LEU A 8 -3.82 7.13 -44.22
C LEU A 8 -4.68 8.39 -44.44
N LYS A 9 -5.00 8.75 -45.69
CA LYS A 9 -5.98 9.80 -45.99
C LYS A 9 -7.31 9.16 -46.33
N ILE A 10 -8.22 9.21 -45.36
CA ILE A 10 -9.67 9.15 -45.56
C ILE A 10 -10.19 7.74 -45.92
N ASP A 11 -10.56 6.99 -44.88
CA ASP A 11 -11.86 6.34 -44.68
C ASP A 11 -11.76 5.03 -43.87
N GLU A 12 -12.63 4.94 -42.87
CA GLU A 12 -12.96 3.77 -42.04
C GLU A 12 -11.88 3.30 -41.05
N ILE A 13 -11.73 4.07 -39.96
CA ILE A 13 -11.01 3.66 -38.75
C ILE A 13 -11.97 2.91 -37.82
N TYR A 14 -11.69 1.62 -37.58
CA TYR A 14 -12.29 0.81 -36.51
C TYR A 14 -12.02 1.43 -35.11
N ASP A 15 -13.06 1.47 -34.27
CA ASP A 15 -13.27 2.38 -33.13
C ASP A 15 -12.25 2.34 -31.98
N THR A 16 -11.64 1.20 -31.64
CA THR A 16 -10.91 1.06 -30.37
C THR A 16 -9.50 1.65 -30.35
N ASP A 17 -8.81 1.69 -31.49
CA ASP A 17 -7.46 2.27 -31.59
C ASP A 17 -7.47 3.81 -31.68
N LYS A 18 -8.58 4.38 -32.17
CA LYS A 18 -8.73 5.83 -32.40
C LYS A 18 -8.80 6.59 -31.09
N ASP A 19 -9.52 6.04 -30.11
CA ASP A 19 -9.62 6.60 -28.77
C ASP A 19 -8.28 6.57 -28.04
N MET A 20 -7.47 5.54 -28.26
CA MET A 20 -6.15 5.41 -27.63
C MET A 20 -5.14 6.41 -28.20
N ILE A 21 -5.12 6.61 -29.53
CA ILE A 21 -4.28 7.63 -30.17
C ILE A 21 -4.75 9.03 -29.77
N LYS A 22 -6.06 9.29 -29.75
CA LYS A 22 -6.62 10.58 -29.33
C LYS A 22 -6.34 10.86 -27.85
N PHE A 23 -6.45 9.85 -26.99
CA PHE A 23 -6.10 9.93 -25.57
C PHE A 23 -4.62 10.28 -25.38
N LEU A 24 -3.72 9.60 -26.07
CA LEU A 24 -2.29 9.89 -26.00
C LEU A 24 -1.94 11.27 -26.54
N LEU A 25 -2.49 11.65 -27.69
CA LEU A 25 -2.26 12.97 -28.28
C LEU A 25 -2.80 14.07 -27.36
N ASN A 26 -3.95 13.86 -26.73
CA ASN A 26 -4.47 14.78 -25.71
C ASN A 26 -3.57 14.79 -24.46
N TYR A 27 -3.15 13.64 -23.93
CA TYR A 27 -2.26 13.60 -22.77
C TYR A 27 -0.93 14.30 -23.04
N ILE A 28 -0.33 14.08 -24.22
CA ILE A 28 0.86 14.78 -24.70
C ILE A 28 0.56 16.28 -24.80
N ALA A 29 -0.50 16.70 -25.49
CA ALA A 29 -0.83 18.11 -25.66
C ALA A 29 -1.08 18.85 -24.32
N THR A 30 -1.66 18.17 -23.33
CA THR A 30 -2.01 18.75 -22.04
C THR A 30 -0.86 18.70 -21.03
N ASN A 31 0.05 17.73 -21.11
CA ASN A 31 1.07 17.47 -20.07
C ASN A 31 2.52 17.54 -20.57
N ILE A 32 2.76 17.59 -21.89
CA ILE A 32 4.08 17.61 -22.50
C ILE A 32 4.13 18.76 -23.49
N ASP A 33 5.06 19.69 -23.31
CA ASP A 33 5.23 20.86 -24.16
C ASP A 33 5.22 20.47 -25.66
N SER A 34 4.16 20.91 -26.36
CA SER A 34 3.80 20.54 -27.74
C SER A 34 4.89 20.80 -28.77
N THR A 35 5.87 21.65 -28.44
CA THR A 35 7.04 21.97 -29.27
C THR A 35 8.08 20.85 -29.34
N LYS A 36 8.00 19.83 -28.47
CA LYS A 36 8.84 18.62 -28.50
C LYS A 36 8.17 17.43 -29.19
N ALA A 37 7.07 17.61 -29.91
CA ALA A 37 6.42 16.55 -30.68
C ALA A 37 7.42 15.90 -31.66
N ILE A 38 7.40 14.56 -31.72
CA ILE A 38 8.43 13.75 -32.37
C ILE A 38 8.39 13.99 -33.89
N ASN A 39 9.53 14.38 -34.48
CA ASN A 39 9.73 14.28 -35.93
C ASN A 39 9.79 12.79 -36.29
N ILE A 40 8.69 12.27 -36.82
CA ILE A 40 8.61 10.88 -37.30
C ILE A 40 9.35 10.81 -38.64
N SER A 41 10.58 10.27 -38.63
CA SER A 41 11.35 10.08 -39.86
C SER A 41 10.73 8.95 -40.70
N LYS A 42 10.63 9.15 -42.03
CA LYS A 42 10.16 8.11 -42.96
C LYS A 42 11.05 6.86 -42.99
N THR A 43 12.29 6.95 -42.49
CA THR A 43 13.31 5.89 -42.58
C THR A 43 13.17 4.78 -41.54
N GLU A 44 12.25 4.88 -40.59
CA GLU A 44 12.06 3.88 -39.51
C GLU A 44 10.89 2.90 -39.75
N PHE A 45 10.14 3.13 -40.83
CA PHE A 45 8.99 2.33 -41.23
C PHE A 45 9.31 1.71 -42.59
N ASP A 46 9.35 0.39 -42.62
CA ASP A 46 9.52 -0.37 -43.86
C ASP A 46 8.18 -0.41 -44.59
N ASP A 47 8.20 -0.30 -45.92
CA ASP A 47 7.03 -0.42 -46.79
C ASP A 47 6.36 -1.81 -46.67
N SER A 48 7.08 -2.81 -46.14
CA SER A 48 6.54 -4.14 -45.83
C SER A 48 5.73 -4.20 -44.53
N MET A 49 5.72 -3.14 -43.71
CA MET A 49 5.05 -3.16 -42.41
C MET A 49 3.54 -3.00 -42.55
N THR A 50 2.81 -3.81 -41.78
CA THR A 50 1.36 -3.65 -41.63
C THR A 50 1.02 -2.38 -40.86
N LEU A 51 -0.16 -1.84 -41.11
CA LEU A 51 -0.68 -0.67 -40.40
C LEU A 51 -0.69 -0.87 -38.87
N LYS A 52 -0.94 -2.10 -38.43
CA LYS A 52 -0.90 -2.51 -37.02
C LYS A 52 0.51 -2.37 -36.43
N GLU A 53 1.54 -2.83 -37.15
CA GLU A 53 2.93 -2.75 -36.70
C GLU A 53 3.45 -1.31 -36.69
N VAL A 54 3.07 -0.50 -37.68
CA VAL A 54 3.37 0.94 -37.72
C VAL A 54 2.75 1.64 -36.50
N ARG A 55 1.47 1.37 -36.19
CA ARG A 55 0.79 1.90 -35.01
C ARG A 55 1.50 1.49 -33.72
N SER A 56 1.81 0.21 -33.56
CA SER A 56 2.52 -0.30 -32.38
C SER A 56 3.90 0.34 -32.20
N LYS A 57 4.67 0.58 -33.28
CA LYS A 57 5.98 1.25 -33.21
C LYS A 57 5.87 2.72 -32.80
N ILE A 58 4.98 3.50 -33.43
CA ILE A 58 4.75 4.91 -33.09
C ILE A 58 4.35 5.02 -31.62
N PHE A 59 3.44 4.13 -31.21
CA PHE A 59 2.91 4.08 -29.86
C PHE A 59 3.97 3.70 -28.82
N ALA A 60 4.78 2.66 -29.07
CA ALA A 60 5.91 2.28 -28.22
C ALA A 60 6.92 3.43 -28.07
N ARG A 61 7.10 4.27 -29.11
CA ARG A 61 8.03 5.41 -29.08
C ARG A 61 7.51 6.57 -28.22
N TYR A 62 6.25 6.94 -28.36
CA TYR A 62 5.62 7.94 -27.48
C TYR A 62 5.58 7.46 -26.04
N LEU A 63 5.30 6.18 -25.83
CA LEU A 63 5.34 5.57 -24.51
C LEU A 63 6.76 5.59 -23.92
N LYS A 64 7.78 5.20 -24.70
CA LYS A 64 9.19 5.33 -24.29
C LYS A 64 9.52 6.73 -23.84
N LYS A 65 8.99 7.75 -24.52
CA LYS A 65 9.19 9.15 -24.14
C LYS A 65 8.51 9.51 -22.82
N ILE A 66 7.22 9.21 -22.68
CA ILE A 66 6.47 9.43 -21.43
C ILE A 66 7.17 8.70 -20.27
N LEU A 67 7.55 7.44 -20.47
CA LEU A 67 8.23 6.63 -19.47
C LEU A 67 9.68 7.07 -19.21
N SER A 68 10.36 7.67 -20.20
CA SER A 68 11.71 8.21 -20.02
C SER A 68 11.73 9.47 -19.16
N ASP A 69 10.65 10.24 -19.12
CA ASP A 69 10.50 11.38 -18.20
C ASP A 69 10.48 10.90 -16.74
N TYR A 70 10.09 9.64 -16.48
CA TYR A 70 10.19 8.98 -15.18
C TYR A 70 11.58 8.36 -14.91
N LYS A 71 12.61 8.70 -15.72
CA LYS A 71 13.99 8.20 -15.61
C LYS A 71 14.09 6.67 -15.57
N LEU A 72 13.16 5.97 -16.23
CA LEU A 72 13.18 4.51 -16.36
C LEU A 72 14.25 4.08 -17.35
N LYS A 73 14.88 2.93 -17.11
CA LYS A 73 15.85 2.37 -18.07
C LYS A 73 15.11 1.84 -19.28
N GLU A 74 15.71 1.95 -20.46
CA GLU A 74 15.11 1.46 -21.71
C GLU A 74 14.74 -0.03 -21.64
N SER A 75 15.54 -0.84 -20.93
CA SER A 75 15.24 -2.26 -20.69
C SER A 75 13.98 -2.51 -19.87
N GLU A 76 13.64 -1.62 -18.94
CA GLU A 76 12.43 -1.71 -18.10
C GLU A 76 11.19 -1.32 -18.91
N ILE A 77 11.34 -0.28 -19.73
CA ILE A 77 10.30 0.16 -20.66
C ILE A 77 9.96 -0.94 -21.67
N ASN A 78 10.97 -1.57 -22.27
CA ASN A 78 10.75 -2.66 -23.23
C ASN A 78 10.03 -3.84 -22.57
N LYS A 79 10.40 -4.21 -21.33
CA LYS A 79 9.70 -5.25 -20.58
C LYS A 79 8.23 -4.92 -20.33
N LEU A 80 7.92 -3.67 -19.95
CA LEU A 80 6.53 -3.23 -19.73
C LEU A 80 5.68 -3.27 -20.99
N ILE A 81 6.26 -2.88 -22.12
CA ILE A 81 5.64 -2.95 -23.46
C ILE A 81 5.33 -4.40 -23.84
N GLU A 82 6.23 -5.34 -23.51
CA GLU A 82 6.07 -6.76 -23.80
C GLU A 82 5.11 -7.47 -22.84
N SER A 83 5.07 -7.07 -21.56
CA SER A 83 4.41 -7.84 -20.50
C SER A 83 2.97 -7.43 -20.20
N THR A 84 2.50 -6.28 -20.66
CA THR A 84 1.17 -5.75 -20.27
C THR A 84 0.57 -4.87 -21.37
N SER A 85 -0.78 -4.81 -21.43
CA SER A 85 -1.45 -3.81 -22.24
C SER A 85 -0.99 -2.41 -21.81
N ILE A 86 -0.36 -1.70 -22.73
CA ILE A 86 0.19 -0.37 -22.48
C ILE A 86 -0.89 0.62 -22.02
N THR A 87 -2.12 0.50 -22.54
CA THR A 87 -3.28 1.30 -22.10
C THR A 87 -3.49 1.15 -20.60
N LYS A 88 -3.45 -0.09 -20.13
CA LYS A 88 -3.59 -0.43 -18.72
C LYS A 88 -2.48 0.21 -17.87
N ALA A 89 -1.24 0.10 -18.33
CA ALA A 89 -0.09 0.68 -17.63
C ALA A 89 -0.18 2.21 -17.51
N LEU A 90 -0.55 2.89 -18.60
CA LEU A 90 -0.73 4.35 -18.62
C LEU A 90 -1.90 4.80 -17.74
N THR A 91 -3.05 4.13 -17.84
CA THR A 91 -4.21 4.46 -17.02
C THR A 91 -3.88 4.31 -15.53
N ASN A 92 -3.20 3.24 -15.15
CA ASN A 92 -2.79 3.05 -13.76
C ASN A 92 -1.81 4.13 -13.30
N LEU A 93 -0.81 4.46 -14.12
CA LEU A 93 0.14 5.55 -13.82
C LEU A 93 -0.56 6.88 -13.55
N ILE A 94 -1.50 7.25 -14.42
CA ILE A 94 -2.29 8.47 -14.28
C ILE A 94 -3.10 8.42 -12.98
N ILE A 95 -3.71 7.29 -12.63
CA ILE A 95 -4.44 7.15 -11.36
C ILE A 95 -3.51 7.39 -10.16
N PHE A 96 -2.31 6.78 -10.16
CA PHE A 96 -1.33 6.95 -9.07
C PHE A 96 -0.81 8.38 -8.95
N GLN A 97 -0.59 9.07 -10.07
CA GLN A 97 -0.09 10.45 -10.08
C GLN A 97 -1.20 11.46 -9.74
N THR A 98 -2.34 11.36 -10.38
CA THR A 98 -3.38 12.42 -10.33
C THR A 98 -4.43 12.19 -9.25
N LYS A 99 -4.84 10.94 -9.02
CA LYS A 99 -5.89 10.63 -8.04
C LYS A 99 -5.33 10.25 -6.68
N ILE A 100 -4.18 9.58 -6.64
CA ILE A 100 -3.53 9.15 -5.40
C ILE A 100 -2.45 10.15 -4.95
N ASN A 101 -1.88 10.92 -5.88
CA ASN A 101 -0.86 11.93 -5.62
C ASN A 101 0.45 11.36 -5.05
N PHE A 102 0.94 10.27 -5.65
CA PHE A 102 2.29 9.77 -5.34
C PHE A 102 3.38 10.49 -6.11
N SER A 103 4.52 10.67 -5.44
CA SER A 103 5.74 11.22 -6.02
C SER A 103 6.30 10.34 -7.15
N ASP A 104 6.96 10.96 -8.12
CA ASP A 104 7.63 10.28 -9.24
C ASP A 104 8.61 9.20 -8.76
N ASP A 105 9.36 9.45 -7.66
CA ASP A 105 10.27 8.48 -7.05
C ASP A 105 9.57 7.18 -6.62
N PHE A 106 8.34 7.29 -6.09
CA PHE A 106 7.55 6.13 -5.70
C PHE A 106 7.05 5.38 -6.94
N ILE A 107 6.60 6.11 -7.95
CA ILE A 107 6.14 5.52 -9.22
C ILE A 107 7.28 4.74 -9.87
N GLN A 108 8.47 5.33 -9.97
CA GLN A 108 9.65 4.74 -10.56
C GLN A 108 10.03 3.42 -9.88
N ARG A 109 10.10 3.39 -8.54
CA ARG A 109 10.46 2.18 -7.77
C ARG A 109 9.44 1.05 -7.86
N ASN A 110 8.23 1.34 -8.32
CA ASN A 110 7.11 0.39 -8.28
C ASN A 110 6.46 0.16 -9.65
N ILE A 111 7.06 0.66 -10.73
CA ILE A 111 6.47 0.69 -12.08
C ILE A 111 5.92 -0.66 -12.55
N ASP A 112 6.66 -1.75 -12.37
CA ASP A 112 6.24 -3.10 -12.79
C ASP A 112 4.93 -3.53 -12.12
N PHE A 113 4.78 -3.16 -10.85
CA PHE A 113 3.57 -3.44 -10.08
C PHE A 113 2.41 -2.54 -10.52
N LEU A 114 2.68 -1.25 -10.73
CA LEU A 114 1.64 -0.29 -11.15
C LEU A 114 1.10 -0.65 -12.54
N ALA A 115 1.98 -1.12 -13.43
CA ALA A 115 1.59 -1.53 -14.77
C ALA A 115 0.70 -2.79 -14.76
N THR A 116 0.99 -3.75 -13.89
CA THR A 116 0.30 -5.05 -13.87
C THR A 116 -0.99 -5.08 -13.04
N CYS A 117 -1.15 -4.12 -12.11
CA CYS A 117 -2.33 -4.01 -11.24
C CYS A 117 -3.64 -3.93 -12.03
N ASP A 118 -4.70 -4.60 -11.56
CA ASP A 118 -6.03 -4.47 -12.14
C ASP A 118 -6.56 -3.03 -12.04
N THR A 119 -6.87 -2.42 -13.19
CA THR A 119 -7.28 -1.01 -13.32
C THR A 119 -8.67 -0.77 -12.75
N ASP A 120 -9.60 -1.69 -12.96
CA ASP A 120 -10.99 -1.52 -12.49
C ASP A 120 -11.03 -1.61 -10.96
N ASN A 121 -10.29 -2.56 -10.41
CA ASN A 121 -10.14 -2.69 -8.96
C ASN A 121 -9.42 -1.46 -8.36
N LEU A 122 -8.39 -0.94 -9.05
CA LEU A 122 -7.68 0.25 -8.63
C LEU A 122 -8.59 1.49 -8.59
N LEU A 123 -9.43 1.68 -9.60
CA LEU A 123 -10.41 2.77 -9.64
C LEU A 123 -11.41 2.68 -8.49
N LYS A 124 -11.94 1.47 -8.21
CA LYS A 124 -12.83 1.26 -7.06
C LYS A 124 -12.15 1.54 -5.72
N HIS A 125 -10.87 1.21 -5.56
CA HIS A 125 -10.11 1.60 -4.36
C HIS A 125 -10.00 3.11 -4.21
N VAL A 126 -9.80 3.85 -5.31
CA VAL A 126 -9.75 5.31 -5.28
C VAL A 126 -11.11 5.93 -4.91
N GLU A 127 -12.20 5.24 -5.25
CA GLU A 127 -13.57 5.62 -4.91
C GLU A 127 -14.01 5.16 -3.51
N ASN A 128 -13.19 4.37 -2.82
CA ASN A 128 -13.50 3.86 -1.49
C ASN A 128 -13.73 5.01 -0.50
N VAL A 129 -14.89 5.01 0.15
CA VAL A 129 -15.34 6.11 1.02
C VAL A 129 -14.38 6.35 2.19
N HIS A 130 -13.79 5.30 2.76
CA HIS A 130 -12.85 5.43 3.88
C HIS A 130 -11.51 6.00 3.44
N LEU A 131 -11.01 5.60 2.27
CA LEU A 131 -9.77 6.12 1.71
C LEU A 131 -9.93 7.59 1.28
N GLN A 132 -11.09 7.98 0.75
CA GLN A 132 -11.37 9.38 0.42
C GLN A 132 -11.50 10.28 1.65
N LYS A 133 -12.06 9.76 2.75
CA LYS A 133 -12.22 10.52 4.00
C LYS A 133 -10.93 10.72 4.80
N ASN A 134 -9.88 9.97 4.50
CA ASN A 134 -8.65 10.00 5.28
C ASN A 134 -7.41 9.84 4.38
N ASP A 135 -6.74 10.96 4.09
CA ASP A 135 -5.58 11.02 3.21
C ASP A 135 -4.38 10.21 3.73
N GLU A 136 -4.19 10.14 5.05
CA GLU A 136 -3.11 9.36 5.65
C GLU A 136 -3.36 7.86 5.44
N LEU A 137 -4.58 7.38 5.69
CA LEU A 137 -4.99 6.00 5.42
C LEU A 137 -4.83 5.66 3.95
N LYS A 138 -5.28 6.54 3.06
CA LYS A 138 -5.13 6.41 1.60
C LYS A 138 -3.67 6.23 1.20
N THR A 139 -2.80 7.13 1.68
CA THR A 139 -1.37 7.11 1.41
C THR A 139 -0.75 5.80 1.91
N VAL A 140 -1.04 5.41 3.15
CA VAL A 140 -0.51 4.18 3.75
C VAL A 140 -1.02 2.94 3.00
N PHE A 141 -2.29 2.90 2.61
CA PHE A 141 -2.89 1.80 1.86
C PHE A 141 -2.21 1.62 0.49
N PHE A 142 -2.19 2.67 -0.34
CA PHE A 142 -1.63 2.61 -1.69
C PHE A 142 -0.10 2.43 -1.70
N SER A 143 0.59 2.69 -0.58
CA SER A 143 2.02 2.37 -0.45
C SER A 143 2.30 0.85 -0.37
N ARG A 144 1.26 0.01 -0.23
CA ARG A 144 1.40 -1.44 -0.04
C ARG A 144 0.85 -2.21 -1.23
N LYS A 145 1.74 -2.66 -2.12
CA LYS A 145 1.43 -3.49 -3.31
C LYS A 145 0.39 -4.59 -3.03
N ASN A 146 0.62 -5.37 -1.98
CA ASN A 146 -0.21 -6.53 -1.66
C ASN A 146 -1.64 -6.17 -1.19
N LEU A 147 -1.88 -4.92 -0.77
CA LEU A 147 -3.22 -4.49 -0.35
C LEU A 147 -4.08 -4.07 -1.54
N ILE A 148 -3.46 -3.48 -2.57
CA ILE A 148 -4.15 -3.03 -3.78
C ILE A 148 -4.75 -4.21 -4.55
N ASN A 149 -4.13 -5.40 -4.45
CA ASN A 149 -4.65 -6.63 -5.07
C ASN A 149 -5.88 -7.22 -4.35
N ILE A 150 -6.28 -6.68 -3.19
CA ILE A 150 -7.52 -7.09 -2.54
C ILE A 150 -8.69 -6.50 -3.33
N ASP A 151 -9.75 -7.26 -3.53
CA ASP A 151 -11.00 -6.74 -4.12
C ASP A 151 -11.52 -5.53 -3.31
N ALA A 152 -11.86 -4.44 -4.01
CA ALA A 152 -12.22 -3.17 -3.39
C ALA A 152 -13.46 -3.25 -2.50
N ASN A 153 -14.46 -4.04 -2.88
CA ASN A 153 -15.67 -4.23 -2.08
C ASN A 153 -15.34 -5.00 -0.79
N SER A 154 -14.53 -6.05 -0.89
CA SER A 154 -14.06 -6.78 0.30
C SER A 154 -13.19 -5.91 1.20
N LEU A 155 -12.35 -5.03 0.63
CA LEU A 155 -11.56 -4.08 1.40
C LEU A 155 -12.47 -3.12 2.18
N GLU A 156 -13.44 -2.51 1.50
CA GLU A 156 -14.39 -1.59 2.12
C GLU A 156 -15.12 -2.25 3.28
N HIS A 157 -15.65 -3.46 3.05
CA HIS A 157 -16.34 -4.20 4.09
C HIS A 157 -15.45 -4.51 5.30
N ARG A 158 -14.17 -4.84 5.08
CA ARG A 158 -13.20 -5.06 6.19
C ARG A 158 -12.91 -3.78 6.97
N ILE A 159 -12.77 -2.63 6.30
CA ILE A 159 -12.57 -1.35 6.98
C ILE A 159 -13.81 -1.04 7.83
N ASP A 160 -15.00 -1.20 7.27
CA ASP A 160 -16.26 -1.00 7.97
C ASP A 160 -16.40 -1.93 9.17
N LEU A 161 -16.02 -3.20 9.03
CA LEU A 161 -16.02 -4.17 10.13
C LEU A 161 -15.13 -3.68 11.29
N LEU A 162 -13.92 -3.20 11.00
CA LEU A 162 -12.99 -2.71 12.02
C LEU A 162 -13.50 -1.44 12.71
N LEU A 163 -14.02 -0.48 11.94
CA LEU A 163 -14.43 0.82 12.47
C LEU A 163 -15.80 0.78 13.15
N LYS A 164 -16.80 0.12 12.55
CA LYS A 164 -18.19 0.12 13.04
C LYS A 164 -18.44 -0.99 14.05
N LYS A 165 -18.11 -2.24 13.72
CA LYS A 165 -18.39 -3.41 14.60
C LYS A 165 -17.40 -3.46 15.77
N TYR A 166 -16.10 -3.38 15.47
CA TYR A 166 -15.05 -3.50 16.48
C TYR A 166 -14.62 -2.16 17.10
N ARG A 167 -15.28 -1.06 16.74
CA ARG A 167 -15.09 0.29 17.30
C ARG A 167 -13.63 0.74 17.30
N SER A 168 -12.85 0.29 16.32
CA SER A 168 -11.48 0.77 16.12
C SER A 168 -11.51 2.16 15.51
N ASN A 169 -10.40 2.89 15.59
CA ASN A 169 -10.28 4.20 14.98
C ASN A 169 -9.27 4.21 13.81
N TYR A 170 -9.31 5.28 13.01
CA TYR A 170 -8.42 5.43 11.85
C TYR A 170 -6.94 5.40 12.23
N LYS A 171 -6.56 5.98 13.37
CA LYS A 171 -5.17 6.00 13.84
C LYS A 171 -4.64 4.58 14.08
N GLN A 172 -5.41 3.75 14.77
CA GLN A 172 -5.10 2.33 14.97
C GLN A 172 -5.02 1.57 13.64
N LEU A 173 -5.92 1.87 12.69
CA LEU A 173 -5.94 1.23 11.38
C LEU A 173 -4.70 1.61 10.53
N ILE A 174 -4.31 2.89 10.53
CA ILE A 174 -3.12 3.38 9.82
C ILE A 174 -1.86 2.68 10.36
N GLN A 175 -1.71 2.60 11.68
CA GLN A 175 -0.58 1.94 12.32
C GLN A 175 -0.54 0.42 12.09
N ALA A 176 -1.68 -0.19 11.78
CA ALA A 176 -1.84 -1.62 11.63
C ALA A 176 -2.40 -2.04 10.26
N ILE A 177 -2.13 -1.29 9.18
CA ILE A 177 -2.81 -1.44 7.88
C ILE A 177 -2.81 -2.88 7.32
N TYR A 178 -1.78 -3.67 7.65
CA TYR A 178 -1.66 -5.06 7.24
C TYR A 178 -2.76 -5.97 7.80
N ILE A 179 -3.51 -5.51 8.81
CA ILE A 179 -4.69 -6.21 9.30
C ILE A 179 -5.73 -6.42 8.19
N LEU A 180 -5.80 -5.52 7.21
CA LEU A 180 -6.71 -5.63 6.06
C LEU A 180 -6.38 -6.81 5.14
N LYS A 181 -5.19 -7.40 5.23
CA LYS A 181 -4.83 -8.64 4.52
C LYS A 181 -5.58 -9.86 5.05
N LEU A 182 -6.04 -9.81 6.30
CA LEU A 182 -6.79 -10.92 6.89
C LEU A 182 -8.17 -11.00 6.26
N SER A 183 -8.65 -12.23 6.02
CA SER A 183 -10.05 -12.45 5.67
C SER A 183 -10.95 -12.09 6.86
N GLU A 184 -12.20 -11.76 6.59
CA GLU A 184 -13.20 -11.46 7.63
C GLU A 184 -13.29 -12.57 8.66
N LYS A 185 -13.40 -13.83 8.24
CA LYS A 185 -13.40 -14.99 9.14
C LYS A 185 -12.17 -15.04 10.05
N LYS A 186 -10.99 -14.62 9.57
CA LYS A 186 -9.78 -14.57 10.39
C LYS A 186 -9.78 -13.38 11.34
N LEU A 187 -10.30 -12.22 10.92
CA LEU A 187 -10.52 -11.07 11.80
C LEU A 187 -11.45 -11.47 12.95
N GLU A 188 -12.61 -12.03 12.66
CA GLU A 188 -13.59 -12.44 13.67
C GLU A 188 -13.00 -13.42 14.68
N ARG A 189 -12.31 -14.46 14.20
CA ARG A 189 -11.60 -15.42 15.07
C ARG A 189 -10.55 -14.74 15.95
N ASN A 190 -9.83 -13.75 15.42
CA ASN A 190 -8.80 -13.06 16.18
C ASN A 190 -9.40 -12.13 17.24
N PHE A 191 -10.50 -11.43 16.95
CA PHE A 191 -11.24 -10.64 17.94
C PHE A 191 -11.83 -11.52 19.04
N ILE A 192 -12.43 -12.66 18.71
CA ILE A 192 -12.92 -13.64 19.72
C ILE A 192 -11.78 -14.13 20.62
N LYS A 193 -10.57 -14.33 20.07
CA LYS A 193 -9.40 -14.70 20.88
C LYS A 193 -8.98 -13.57 21.81
N PHE A 194 -9.01 -12.33 21.33
CA PHE A 194 -8.70 -11.16 22.14
C PHE A 194 -9.66 -11.02 23.32
N GLU A 195 -10.97 -11.12 23.10
CA GLU A 195 -12.00 -11.04 24.14
C GLU A 195 -11.83 -12.08 25.25
N LYS A 196 -11.28 -13.26 24.92
CA LYS A 196 -11.01 -14.34 25.88
C LYS A 196 -9.75 -14.11 26.73
N ILE A 197 -9.01 -13.03 26.53
CA ILE A 197 -7.77 -12.72 27.26
C ILE A 197 -7.98 -11.44 28.07
N PRO A 198 -8.27 -11.55 29.39
CA PRO A 198 -8.56 -10.41 30.25
C PRO A 198 -7.43 -9.37 30.28
N GLU A 199 -6.17 -9.83 30.28
CA GLU A 199 -5.00 -8.94 30.37
C GLU A 199 -4.84 -8.02 29.15
N LEU A 200 -5.53 -8.32 28.05
CA LEU A 200 -5.47 -7.50 26.84
C LEU A 200 -6.61 -6.47 26.75
N GLN A 201 -7.64 -6.56 27.59
CA GLN A 201 -8.83 -5.68 27.47
C GLN A 201 -8.50 -4.21 27.68
N SER A 202 -7.54 -3.90 28.54
CA SER A 202 -7.06 -2.52 28.77
C SER A 202 -6.42 -1.87 27.54
N PHE A 203 -6.05 -2.66 26.52
CA PHE A 203 -5.41 -2.17 25.30
C PHE A 203 -6.40 -1.85 24.17
N GLN A 204 -7.71 -1.91 24.40
CA GLN A 204 -8.71 -1.65 23.34
C GLN A 204 -8.59 -0.22 22.77
N SER A 205 -8.24 0.75 23.61
CA SER A 205 -8.01 2.14 23.21
C SER A 205 -6.56 2.43 22.82
N ASP A 206 -5.65 1.47 22.94
CA ASP A 206 -4.23 1.66 22.62
C ASP A 206 -4.01 1.73 21.10
N ASP A 207 -3.03 2.53 20.71
CA ASP A 207 -2.57 2.67 19.32
C ASP A 207 -2.18 1.30 18.69
N ASN A 208 -1.64 0.39 19.49
CA ASN A 208 -1.26 -0.97 19.07
C ASN A 208 -2.43 -1.95 19.04
N PHE A 209 -3.65 -1.58 19.41
CA PHE A 209 -4.80 -2.49 19.52
C PHE A 209 -4.93 -3.42 18.31
N LEU A 210 -5.01 -2.88 17.11
CA LEU A 210 -5.14 -3.69 15.89
C LEU A 210 -3.88 -4.51 15.57
N ARG A 211 -2.68 -4.08 16.02
CA ARG A 211 -1.47 -4.91 15.93
C ARG A 211 -1.54 -6.11 16.86
N ILE A 212 -2.15 -5.97 18.03
CA ILE A 212 -2.43 -7.09 18.94
C ILE A 212 -3.39 -8.07 18.26
N ILE A 213 -4.50 -7.58 17.70
CA ILE A 213 -5.48 -8.42 17.00
C ILE A 213 -4.81 -9.18 15.84
N TYR A 214 -4.00 -8.50 15.03
CA TYR A 214 -3.28 -9.14 13.92
C TYR A 214 -2.34 -10.26 14.40
N ASN A 215 -1.66 -10.05 15.54
CA ASN A 215 -0.67 -10.97 16.11
C ASN A 215 -1.18 -11.79 17.29
N ILE A 216 -2.50 -11.97 17.44
CA ILE A 216 -3.07 -12.49 18.71
C ILE A 216 -2.54 -13.87 19.09
N ASP A 217 -2.22 -14.72 18.12
CA ASP A 217 -1.65 -16.05 18.35
C ASP A 217 -0.24 -15.97 18.98
N LEU A 218 0.59 -15.05 18.48
CA LEU A 218 1.92 -14.76 19.03
C LEU A 218 1.81 -14.14 20.43
N VAL A 219 0.94 -13.14 20.59
CA VAL A 219 0.72 -12.46 21.87
C VAL A 219 0.24 -13.46 22.92
N SER A 220 -0.71 -14.33 22.58
CA SER A 220 -1.19 -15.41 23.45
C SER A 220 -0.06 -16.34 23.91
N LYS A 221 0.84 -16.70 23.00
CA LYS A 221 2.00 -17.55 23.32
C LYS A 221 2.97 -16.85 24.27
N ASN A 222 3.22 -15.56 24.06
CA ASN A 222 4.09 -14.75 24.92
C ASN A 222 3.45 -14.50 26.29
N LEU A 223 2.14 -14.29 26.37
CA LEU A 223 1.40 -14.19 27.63
C LEU A 223 1.47 -15.47 28.46
N ARG A 224 1.38 -16.65 27.83
CA ARG A 224 1.58 -17.92 28.55
C ARG A 224 2.95 -17.98 29.21
N LEU A 225 4.00 -17.51 28.54
CA LEU A 225 5.33 -17.44 29.13
C LEU A 225 5.39 -16.43 30.30
N LEU A 226 4.72 -15.28 30.18
CA LEU A 226 4.61 -14.32 31.29
C LEU A 226 3.95 -14.95 32.52
N ARG A 227 2.82 -15.65 32.34
CA ARG A 227 2.12 -16.36 33.42
C ARG A 227 3.01 -17.42 34.06
N GLN A 228 3.74 -18.21 33.26
CA GLN A 228 4.72 -19.19 33.75
C GLN A 228 5.89 -18.57 34.52
N LYS A 229 6.16 -17.28 34.31
CA LYS A 229 7.20 -16.52 34.99
C LYS A 229 6.65 -15.59 36.07
N GLU A 230 5.34 -15.64 36.31
CA GLU A 230 4.64 -14.81 37.30
C GLU A 230 4.90 -13.30 37.10
N VAL A 231 5.07 -12.88 35.85
CA VAL A 231 5.32 -11.47 35.49
C VAL A 231 4.06 -10.87 34.88
N GLN A 232 3.61 -9.73 35.41
CA GLN A 232 2.47 -9.00 34.86
C GLN A 232 2.82 -8.26 33.57
N ILE A 233 1.80 -8.03 32.72
CA ILE A 233 1.96 -7.45 31.39
C ILE A 233 2.46 -6.00 31.45
N GLU A 234 2.06 -5.24 32.47
CA GLU A 234 2.38 -3.83 32.67
C GLU A 234 3.90 -3.61 32.81
N PHE A 235 4.62 -4.57 33.40
CA PHE A 235 6.07 -4.48 33.58
C PHE A 235 6.88 -4.75 32.32
N VAL A 236 6.26 -5.35 31.31
CA VAL A 236 6.92 -5.71 30.06
C VAL A 236 6.43 -4.82 28.92
N GLY A 237 5.19 -4.35 28.97
CA GLY A 237 4.61 -3.49 27.96
C GLY A 237 4.31 -4.22 26.65
N ILE A 238 3.35 -3.68 25.91
CA ILE A 238 2.78 -4.36 24.74
C ILE A 238 3.78 -4.51 23.59
N THR A 239 4.67 -3.54 23.41
CA THR A 239 5.67 -3.56 22.32
C THR A 239 6.60 -4.77 22.44
N LYS A 240 6.89 -5.23 23.65
CA LYS A 240 7.71 -6.42 23.88
C LYS A 240 6.91 -7.69 23.63
N LEU A 241 5.64 -7.73 24.03
CA LEU A 241 4.73 -8.84 23.75
C LEU A 241 4.52 -9.11 22.25
N LEU A 242 4.63 -8.07 21.42
CA LEU A 242 4.54 -8.19 19.96
C LEU A 242 5.83 -8.72 19.30
N ARG A 243 6.92 -8.94 20.06
CA ARG A 243 8.15 -9.54 19.53
C ARG A 243 7.96 -11.02 19.25
N SER A 244 8.69 -11.53 18.25
CA SER A 244 8.77 -12.97 17.98
C SER A 244 9.04 -13.76 19.27
N HIS A 245 8.39 -14.91 19.43
CA HIS A 245 8.42 -15.68 20.67
C HIS A 245 9.84 -16.00 21.15
N GLU A 246 10.77 -16.28 20.23
CA GLU A 246 12.16 -16.54 20.58
C GLU A 246 12.87 -15.32 21.17
N LYS A 247 12.75 -14.16 20.53
CA LYS A 247 13.29 -12.91 21.07
C LYS A 247 12.66 -12.59 22.42
N PHE A 248 11.35 -12.76 22.56
CA PHE A 248 10.64 -12.57 23.82
C PHE A 248 11.18 -13.50 24.92
N ARG A 249 11.32 -14.80 24.64
CA ARG A 249 11.88 -15.80 25.56
C ARG A 249 13.32 -15.47 25.98
N ARG A 250 14.16 -14.98 25.06
CA ARG A 250 15.55 -14.58 25.37
C ARG A 250 15.60 -13.42 26.36
N MET A 251 14.61 -12.52 26.36
CA MET A 251 14.57 -11.41 27.33
C MET A 251 14.41 -11.90 28.77
N PHE A 252 13.71 -13.02 28.98
CA PHE A 252 13.60 -13.64 30.31
C PHE A 252 14.89 -14.35 30.73
N ARG A 253 15.61 -14.96 29.77
CA ARG A 253 16.92 -15.57 30.06
C ARG A 253 17.97 -14.53 30.43
N ASN A 254 17.92 -13.36 29.81
CA ASN A 254 18.91 -12.31 30.00
C ASN A 254 18.50 -11.29 31.09
N ASN A 255 17.42 -11.53 31.84
CA ASN A 255 16.87 -10.61 32.85
C ASN A 255 16.64 -9.18 32.33
N SER A 256 16.40 -8.99 31.03
CA SER A 256 16.29 -7.66 30.44
C SER A 256 15.00 -6.93 30.84
N TYR A 257 14.00 -7.65 31.35
CA TYR A 257 12.78 -7.08 31.93
C TYR A 257 12.99 -6.59 33.37
N MET A 258 13.92 -7.20 34.13
CA MET A 258 14.28 -6.78 35.49
C MET A 258 14.91 -5.39 35.53
N ILE A 259 15.57 -4.95 34.46
CA ILE A 259 16.16 -3.60 34.38
C ILE A 259 15.07 -2.54 34.36
N GLU A 260 14.00 -2.75 33.58
CA GLU A 260 12.83 -1.85 33.55
C GLU A 260 12.04 -1.91 34.86
N PHE A 261 11.85 -3.11 35.43
CA PHE A 261 11.21 -3.27 36.73
C PHE A 261 11.97 -2.53 37.85
N LYS A 262 13.30 -2.69 37.93
CA LYS A 262 14.14 -1.95 38.88
C LYS A 262 14.12 -0.44 38.64
N SER A 263 14.04 -0.01 37.39
CA SER A 263 13.91 1.41 37.05
C SER A 263 12.54 1.97 37.48
N LEU A 264 11.46 1.22 37.30
CA LEU A 264 10.11 1.59 37.74
C LEU A 264 10.02 1.66 39.26
N LEU A 265 10.52 0.64 39.98
CA LEU A 265 10.63 0.65 41.44
C LEU A 265 11.42 1.85 41.95
N LYS A 266 12.54 2.17 41.30
CA LYS A 266 13.36 3.34 41.67
C LYS A 266 12.61 4.66 41.46
N LYS A 267 11.78 4.77 40.43
CA LYS A 267 10.91 5.94 40.22
C LYS A 267 9.80 6.02 41.27
N LEU A 268 9.09 4.92 41.51
CA LEU A 268 8.04 4.82 42.52
C LEU A 268 8.54 5.19 43.92
N ASN A 269 9.69 4.65 44.33
CA ASN A 269 10.27 4.96 45.64
C ASN A 269 10.69 6.44 45.77
N ARG A 270 11.10 7.09 44.67
CA ARG A 270 11.38 8.55 44.68
C ARG A 270 10.09 9.34 44.85
N THR A 271 9.05 8.99 44.08
CA THR A 271 7.74 9.65 44.18
C THR A 271 7.12 9.50 45.57
N LEU A 272 7.23 8.31 46.19
CA LEU A 272 6.81 8.08 47.58
C LEU A 272 7.60 8.95 48.57
N ALA A 273 8.93 8.99 48.46
CA ALA A 273 9.77 9.82 49.33
C ALA A 273 9.51 11.33 49.18
N ASP A 274 9.12 11.78 47.98
CA ASP A 274 8.75 13.17 47.73
C ASP A 274 7.36 13.49 48.32
N LEU A 275 6.40 12.55 48.27
CA LEU A 275 5.08 12.70 48.90
C LEU A 275 5.16 12.72 50.43
N GLU A 276 5.98 11.86 51.03
CA GLU A 276 6.22 11.84 52.48
C GLU A 276 6.87 13.14 53.01
N LYS A 277 7.58 13.89 52.16
CA LYS A 277 8.10 15.23 52.50
C LYS A 277 7.03 16.31 52.46
N VAL A 278 6.04 16.17 51.56
CA VAL A 278 4.92 17.11 51.44
C VAL A 278 3.94 16.93 52.62
N GLU A 279 3.73 15.71 53.10
CA GLU A 279 2.88 15.42 54.28
C GLU A 279 3.46 15.93 55.62
N LYS A 280 4.75 16.30 55.66
CA LYS A 280 5.43 16.82 56.85
C LYS A 280 5.47 18.35 56.94
N LEU A 281 4.84 19.04 55.99
CA LEU A 281 4.64 20.50 55.95
C LEU A 281 3.19 20.84 56.31
#